data_AF-A0A967VXL2-F1
#
_entry.id   AF-A0A967VXL2-F1
#
_cell.length_a   1.000
_cell.length_b   1.000
_cell.length_c   1.000
_cell.angle_alpha   90.00
_cell.angle_beta   90.00
_cell.angle_gamma   90.00
#
_symmetry.space_group_name_H-M   'P 1'
#
loop_
_entity.id
_entity.type
_entity.pdbx_description
1 polymer ?
#
loop_
_entity_poly.entity_id
_entity_poly.type
_entity_poly.pdbx_seq_one_letter_code
_entity_poly.pdbx_strand_id
1 'polypeptide(L)' 'MTSCLMPIGELHGKHLVTVEGLNQDHLTPIQQAIVDEGGTQCGFCTPGIVVSMTAYLMKSGATVNDEGIKYA' A
#
# COMPACT_ATOMS: atom_id res chain seq x y z
N MET A 1 7.67 -5.38 0.54
CA MET A 1 7.86 -6.81 0.89
C MET A 1 6.74 -7.58 0.25
N THR A 2 7.03 -8.68 -0.47
CA THR A 2 6.00 -9.47 -1.15
C THR A 2 5.66 -10.69 -0.29
N SER A 3 4.42 -10.77 0.21
CA SER A 3 4.03 -11.75 1.25
C SER A 3 4.17 -13.20 0.79
N CYS A 4 3.93 -13.52 -0.48
CA CYS A 4 4.06 -14.88 -1.00
C CYS A 4 5.50 -15.42 -1.02
N LEU A 5 6.50 -14.55 -0.85
CA LEU A 5 7.92 -14.92 -0.82
C LEU A 5 8.52 -14.81 0.58
N MET A 6 7.73 -14.46 1.59
CA MET A 6 8.18 -14.32 2.98
C MET A 6 7.79 -15.57 3.79
N PRO A 7 8.77 -16.35 4.30
CA PRO A 7 8.47 -17.43 5.23
C PRO A 7 7.84 -16.89 6.51
N ILE A 8 6.83 -17.59 7.04
CA ILE A 8 6.10 -17.13 8.23
C ILE A 8 7.01 -16.97 9.47
N GLY A 9 8.10 -17.74 9.57
CA GLY A 9 9.07 -17.62 10.65
C GLY A 9 9.77 -16.25 10.70
N GLU A 10 9.91 -15.57 9.56
CA GLU A 10 10.53 -14.23 9.51
C GLU A 10 9.61 -13.14 10.08
N LEU A 11 8.31 -13.42 10.26
CA LEU A 11 7.37 -12.47 10.87
C LEU A 11 7.51 -12.38 12.39
N HIS A 12 8.29 -13.27 13.03
CA HIS A 12 8.46 -13.24 14.47
C HIS A 12 8.94 -11.87 14.98
N GLY A 13 8.19 -11.29 15.93
CA GLY A 13 8.50 -9.99 16.52
C GLY A 13 8.24 -8.77 15.62
N LYS A 14 7.63 -8.94 14.45
CA LYS A 14 7.27 -7.83 13.54
C LYS A 14 5.80 -7.45 13.70
N HIS A 15 5.48 -6.19 13.39
CA HIS A 15 4.11 -5.73 13.22
C HIS A 15 3.68 -5.91 11.76
N LEU A 16 2.68 -6.76 11.53
CA LEU A 16 2.11 -7.00 10.21
C LEU A 16 0.88 -6.12 10.01
N VAL A 17 0.86 -5.37 8.92
CA VAL A 17 -0.28 -4.56 8.48
C VAL A 17 -0.66 -5.00 7.07
N THR A 18 -1.92 -5.35 6.89
CA THR A 18 -2.53 -5.65 5.58
C THR A 18 -3.42 -4.48 5.14
N VAL A 19 -4.04 -4.57 3.96
CA VAL A 19 -4.90 -3.47 3.46
C VAL A 19 -6.04 -3.12 4.41
N GLU A 20 -6.59 -4.13 5.10
CA GLU A 20 -7.68 -4.01 6.07
C GLU A 20 -7.25 -3.28 7.36
N GLY A 21 -5.95 -3.22 7.63
CA GLY A 21 -5.40 -2.51 8.78
C GLY A 21 -5.04 -1.04 8.51
N LEU A 22 -5.19 -0.56 7.26
CA LEU A 22 -4.81 0.79 6.87
C LEU A 22 -5.91 1.83 7.07
N ASN A 23 -7.17 1.43 6.94
CA ASN A 23 -8.32 2.29 7.21
C ASN A 23 -9.08 1.83 8.45
N GLN A 24 -9.74 2.78 9.10
CA GLN A 24 -10.76 2.52 10.13
C GLN A 24 -12.12 2.87 9.52
N ASP A 25 -12.74 3.95 9.98
CA ASP A 25 -14.07 4.38 9.52
C ASP A 25 -14.04 5.14 8.17
N HIS A 26 -12.86 5.59 7.74
CA HIS A 26 -12.67 6.40 6.54
C HIS A 26 -11.54 5.87 5.66
N LEU A 27 -11.69 6.05 4.35
CA LEU A 27 -10.64 5.72 3.39
C LEU A 27 -9.37 6.54 3.67
N THR A 28 -8.22 5.91 3.49
CA THR A 28 -6.95 6.64 3.51
C THR A 28 -6.84 7.56 2.28
N PRO A 29 -5.97 8.58 2.30
CA PRO A 29 -5.78 9.44 1.13
C PRO A 29 -5.43 8.67 -0.15
N ILE A 30 -4.66 7.59 -0.05
CA ILE A 30 -4.32 6.71 -1.18
C ILE A 30 -5.56 5.99 -1.69
N GLN A 31 -6.35 5.39 -0.80
CA GLN A 31 -7.57 4.66 -1.18
C GLN A 31 -8.58 5.61 -1.83
N GLN A 32 -8.75 6.82 -1.30
CA GLN A 32 -9.64 7.83 -1.87
C GLN A 32 -9.18 8.28 -3.25
N ALA A 33 -7.88 8.54 -3.45
CA ALA A 33 -7.35 8.90 -4.76
C ALA A 33 -7.57 7.81 -5.83
N ILE A 34 -7.44 6.53 -5.45
CA ILE A 34 -7.75 5.41 -6.36
C ILE A 34 -9.24 5.43 -6.75
N VAL A 35 -10.14 5.76 -5.82
CA VAL A 35 -11.58 5.87 -6.12
C VAL A 35 -11.86 7.06 -7.04
N ASP A 36 -11.34 8.23 -6.71
CA ASP A 36 -11.60 9.49 -7.41
C ASP A 36 -11.13 9.43 -8.87
N GLU A 37 -10.00 8.77 -9.13
CA GLU A 37 -9.40 8.64 -10.46
C GLU A 37 -9.85 7.38 -11.21
N GLY A 38 -10.78 6.59 -10.65
CA GLY A 38 -11.19 5.31 -11.26
C GLY A 38 -10.03 4.32 -11.42
N GLY A 39 -9.03 4.37 -10.53
CA GLY A 39 -7.79 3.58 -10.57
C GLY A 39 -7.97 2.09 -10.26
N THR A 40 -9.20 1.58 -10.23
CA THR A 40 -9.52 0.18 -9.98
C THR A 40 -10.54 -0.35 -10.97
N GLN A 41 -10.34 -1.57 -11.46
CA GLN A 41 -11.29 -2.28 -12.33
C GLN A 41 -11.83 -3.52 -11.61
N CYS A 42 -11.23 -4.69 -11.84
CA CYS A 42 -11.61 -5.92 -11.15
C CYS A 42 -11.24 -5.94 -9.66
N GLY A 43 -10.41 -4.98 -9.21
CA GLY A 43 -10.02 -4.80 -7.81
C GLY A 43 -8.94 -5.75 -7.28
N PHE A 44 -8.53 -6.77 -8.05
CA PHE A 44 -7.65 -7.83 -7.54
C PHE A 44 -6.25 -7.30 -7.14
N CYS A 45 -5.70 -6.34 -7.88
CA CYS A 45 -4.39 -5.75 -7.59
C CYS A 45 -4.44 -4.60 -6.58
N THR A 46 -5.62 -4.02 -6.34
CA THR A 46 -5.80 -2.80 -5.54
C THR A 46 -5.23 -2.92 -4.12
N PRO A 47 -5.41 -4.05 -3.39
CA PRO A 47 -4.80 -4.22 -2.08
C PRO A 47 -3.27 -4.07 -2.08
N GLY A 48 -2.59 -4.69 -3.05
CA GLY A 48 -1.13 -4.62 -3.16
C GLY A 48 -0.64 -3.21 -3.50
N ILE A 49 -1.34 -2.53 -4.43
CA ILE A 49 -1.04 -1.15 -4.83
C ILE A 49 -1.18 -0.20 -3.64
N VAL A 50 -2.27 -0.29 -2.87
CA VAL A 50 -2.50 0.55 -1.68
C VAL A 50 -1.40 0.34 -0.64
N VAL A 51 -1.06 -0.92 -0.35
CA VAL A 51 -0.03 -1.24 0.65
C VAL A 51 1.36 -0.76 0.21
N SER A 52 1.74 -0.95 -1.05
CA SER A 52 3.02 -0.47 -1.59
C SER A 52 3.13 1.05 -1.53
N MET A 53 2.12 1.78 -2.03
CA MET A 53 2.11 3.24 -1.98
C MET A 53 2.13 3.77 -0.55
N THR A 54 1.41 3.12 0.37
CA THR A 54 1.42 3.51 1.79
C THR A 54 2.83 3.36 2.37
N ALA A 55 3.48 2.22 2.13
CA ALA A 55 4.84 1.98 2.60
C ALA A 55 5.85 2.97 2.00
N TYR A 56 5.71 3.32 0.71
CA TYR A 56 6.55 4.33 0.05
C TYR A 56 6.41 5.70 0.70
N LEU A 57 5.18 6.20 0.86
CA LEU A 57 4.92 7.54 1.40
C LEU A 57 5.22 7.67 2.89
N MET A 58 5.26 6.56 3.65
CA MET A 58 5.71 6.55 5.04
C MET A 58 7.24 6.67 5.19
N LYS A 59 8.01 6.48 4.11
CA LYS A 59 9.47 6.57 4.15
C LYS A 59 9.91 8.04 4.17
N SER A 60 10.85 8.37 5.08
CA SER A 60 11.50 9.69 5.07
C SER A 60 12.19 9.96 3.72
N GLY A 61 11.86 11.09 3.10
CA GLY A 61 12.42 11.48 1.80
C GLY A 61 11.73 10.83 0.60
N ALA A 62 10.49 10.33 0.75
CA ALA A 62 9.67 9.92 -0.39
C ALA A 62 9.47 11.10 -1.36
N THR A 63 9.68 10.85 -2.65
CA THR A 63 9.53 11.86 -3.70
C THR A 63 8.12 11.78 -4.28
N VAL A 64 7.35 12.85 -4.14
CA VAL A 64 5.97 12.92 -4.64
C VAL A 64 5.96 13.61 -6.01
N ASN A 65 6.40 12.87 -7.03
CA ASN A 65 6.30 13.24 -8.45
C ASN A 65 6.06 11.98 -9.29
N ASP A 66 5.81 12.13 -10.59
CA ASP A 66 5.48 11.01 -11.49
C ASP A 66 6.51 9.88 -11.43
N GLU A 67 7.80 10.22 -11.39
CA GLU A 67 8.88 9.23 -11.34
C GLU A 67 8.91 8.51 -9.98
N GLY A 68 8.78 9.26 -8.88
CA GLY A 68 8.75 8.70 -7.53
C GLY A 68 7.58 7.76 -7.31
N ILE A 69 6.38 8.15 -7.74
CA ILE A 69 5.16 7.34 -7.61
C ILE A 69 5.19 6.11 -8.52
N LYS A 70 5.76 6.20 -9.72
CA LYS A 70 5.91 5.05 -10.63
C LYS A 70 6.74 3.91 -10.02
N TYR A 71 7.67 4.24 -9.13
CA TYR A 71 8.55 3.27 -8.45
C TYR A 71 8.23 3.10 -6.95
N ALA A 72 7.04 3.55 -6.52
CA ALA A 72 6.54 3.37 -5.17
C ALA A 72 6.29 1.90 -4.82
#